data_AF-A0A941ZG79-F1
#
_entry.id   AF-A0A941ZG79-F1
#
_cell.length_a   1.000
_cell.length_b   1.000
_cell.length_c   1.000
_cell.angle_alpha   90.00
_cell.angle_beta   90.00
_cell.angle_gamma   90.00
#
_symmetry.space_group_name_H-M   'P 1'
#
loop_
_entity.id
_entity.type
_entity.pdbx_description
1 polymer ?
#
loop_
_entity_poly.entity_id
_entity_poly.type
_entity_poly.pdbx_seq_one_letter_code
_entity_poly.pdbx_strand_id
1 'polypeptide(L)'
;MTCRNKDIHELLPAHLERKLDETARRNVEQHLASCGDCRAELGILRMLAEEAVPDPGEAFWAALPGRVYRDVQEQQQRQGSWGLPWALDRFLRPRWVVSAAVVLLVAAMAWFFTLPSPLHMAEVGSPDSGASYEDMVDPGPIELAELGDPELQSLDAWASGELTALMGQATDLLTNGQDLSIDDKLAELNTQELEQLSNKLDEYEEEG
;
A
#
# COMPACT_ATOMS: atom_id res chain seq x y z
N MET A 1 23.23 1.04 -9.92
CA MET A 1 21.95 1.62 -10.43
C MET A 1 21.19 0.47 -11.07
N THR A 2 19.86 0.48 -11.20
CA THR A 2 19.17 -0.70 -11.76
C THR A 2 19.40 -0.84 -13.27
N CYS A 3 19.82 -2.03 -13.71
CA CYS A 3 19.82 -2.35 -15.14
C CYS A 3 18.39 -2.30 -15.66
N ARG A 4 18.20 -1.73 -16.87
CA ARG A 4 16.87 -1.57 -17.47
C ARG A 4 16.43 -2.76 -18.35
N ASN A 5 17.32 -3.71 -18.62
CA ASN A 5 17.01 -4.89 -19.42
C ASN A 5 16.55 -6.04 -18.49
N LYS A 6 15.23 -6.19 -18.35
CA LYS A 6 14.60 -7.22 -17.50
C LYS A 6 14.87 -8.62 -18.04
N ASP A 7 14.73 -8.81 -19.34
CA ASP A 7 14.90 -10.10 -20.02
C ASP A 7 16.28 -10.72 -19.70
N ILE A 8 17.35 -9.92 -19.71
CA ILE A 8 18.69 -10.41 -19.35
C ILE A 8 18.80 -10.74 -17.86
N HIS A 9 18.19 -9.95 -16.98
CA HIS A 9 18.17 -10.18 -15.53
C HIS A 9 17.48 -11.51 -15.18
N GLU A 10 16.33 -11.79 -15.80
CA GLU A 10 15.60 -13.06 -15.64
C GLU A 10 16.39 -14.29 -16.12
N LEU A 11 17.32 -14.11 -17.08
CA LEU A 11 18.18 -15.18 -17.60
C LEU A 11 19.45 -15.41 -16.76
N LEU A 12 19.80 -14.56 -15.79
CA LEU A 12 21.03 -14.71 -14.99
C LEU A 12 21.08 -16.00 -14.14
N PRO A 13 20.01 -16.46 -13.46
CA PRO A 13 20.03 -17.73 -12.74
C PRO A 13 20.21 -18.93 -13.68
N ALA A 14 19.50 -18.96 -14.80
CA ALA A 14 19.63 -20.01 -15.80
C ALA A 14 21.01 -20.02 -16.48
N HIS A 15 21.65 -18.85 -16.62
CA HIS A 15 23.05 -18.74 -17.06
C HIS A 15 24.02 -19.36 -16.05
N LEU A 16 23.83 -19.10 -14.75
CA LEU A 16 24.62 -19.68 -13.67
C LEU A 16 24.52 -21.21 -13.65
N GLU A 17 23.30 -21.74 -13.79
CA GLU A 17 23.03 -23.18 -13.87
C GLU A 17 23.42 -23.84 -15.21
N ARG A 18 23.87 -23.05 -16.19
CA ARG A 18 24.20 -23.48 -17.57
C ARG A 18 23.02 -24.14 -18.31
N LYS A 19 21.79 -23.71 -18.03
CA LYS A 19 20.55 -24.20 -18.65
C LYS A 19 20.05 -23.37 -19.83
N LEU A 20 20.76 -22.29 -20.19
CA LEU A 20 20.45 -21.47 -21.36
C LEU A 20 20.84 -22.16 -22.68
N ASP A 21 20.06 -21.91 -23.73
CA ASP A 21 20.47 -22.21 -25.09
C ASP A 21 21.65 -21.33 -25.54
N GLU A 22 22.32 -21.75 -26.61
CA GLU A 22 23.52 -21.09 -27.11
C GLU A 22 23.30 -19.64 -27.60
N THR A 23 22.08 -19.28 -28.01
CA THR A 23 21.74 -17.91 -28.43
C THR A 23 21.51 -17.03 -27.21
N ALA A 24 20.67 -17.45 -26.26
CA ALA A 24 20.45 -16.72 -25.01
C ALA A 24 21.76 -16.56 -24.22
N ARG A 25 22.60 -17.61 -24.15
CA ARG A 25 23.91 -17.56 -23.49
C ARG A 25 24.80 -16.46 -24.05
N ARG A 26 24.92 -16.34 -25.38
CA ARG A 26 25.72 -15.28 -26.04
C ARG A 26 25.15 -13.89 -25.76
N ASN A 27 23.83 -13.73 -25.78
CA ASN A 27 23.18 -12.44 -25.48
C ASN A 27 23.47 -11.99 -24.04
N VAL A 28 23.39 -12.91 -23.07
CA VAL A 28 23.74 -12.66 -21.67
C VAL A 28 25.23 -12.34 -21.52
N GLU A 29 26.13 -13.10 -22.15
CA GLU A 29 27.58 -12.84 -22.12
C GLU A 29 27.95 -11.47 -22.72
N GLN A 30 27.33 -11.09 -23.84
CA GLN A 30 27.51 -9.77 -24.46
C GLN A 30 27.00 -8.64 -23.55
N HIS A 31 25.88 -8.84 -22.86
CA HIS A 31 25.37 -7.86 -21.91
C HIS A 31 26.29 -7.73 -20.69
N LEU A 32 26.73 -8.84 -20.10
CA LEU A 32 27.65 -8.86 -18.95
C LEU A 32 29.00 -8.19 -19.28
N ALA A 33 29.46 -8.22 -20.53
CA ALA A 33 30.67 -7.50 -20.94
C ALA A 33 30.56 -5.97 -20.82
N SER A 34 29.34 -5.41 -20.87
CA SER A 34 29.08 -3.96 -20.83
C SER A 34 28.38 -3.47 -19.56
N CYS A 35 27.55 -4.30 -18.93
CA CYS A 35 26.85 -3.95 -17.70
C CYS A 35 27.70 -4.25 -16.45
N GLY A 36 27.80 -3.29 -15.53
CA GLY A 36 28.39 -3.50 -14.20
C GLY A 36 27.41 -4.14 -13.23
N ASP A 37 26.16 -3.68 -13.21
CA ASP A 37 25.17 -4.08 -12.22
C ASP A 37 24.78 -5.57 -12.35
N CYS A 38 24.50 -6.07 -13.56
CA CYS A 38 24.23 -7.51 -13.79
C CYS A 38 25.43 -8.42 -13.49
N ARG A 39 26.68 -7.91 -13.56
CA ARG A 39 27.87 -8.66 -13.12
C ARG A 39 27.96 -8.73 -11.60
N ALA A 40 27.61 -7.66 -10.89
CA ALA A 40 27.55 -7.65 -9.43
C ALA A 40 26.44 -8.60 -8.93
N GLU A 41 25.27 -8.56 -9.56
CA GLU A 41 24.14 -9.45 -9.29
C GLU A 41 24.50 -10.93 -9.52
N LEU A 42 25.10 -11.27 -10.67
CA LEU A 42 25.59 -12.62 -10.93
C LEU A 42 26.67 -13.06 -9.93
N GLY A 43 27.43 -12.13 -9.36
CA GLY A 43 28.32 -12.38 -8.22
C GLY A 43 27.57 -12.75 -6.95
N ILE A 44 26.49 -12.04 -6.62
CA ILE A 44 25.62 -12.33 -5.47
C ILE A 44 24.95 -13.71 -5.64
N LEU A 45 24.42 -14.01 -6.84
CA LEU A 45 23.82 -15.31 -7.14
C LEU A 45 24.83 -16.46 -6.99
N ARG A 46 26.11 -16.26 -7.34
CA ARG A 46 27.17 -17.26 -7.10
C ARG A 46 27.47 -17.47 -5.63
N MET A 47 27.60 -16.38 -4.85
CA MET A 47 27.82 -16.49 -3.40
C MET A 47 26.66 -17.23 -2.70
N LEU A 48 25.41 -16.98 -3.14
CA LEU A 48 24.24 -17.70 -2.64
C LEU A 48 24.20 -19.18 -3.07
N ALA A 49 24.64 -19.49 -4.30
CA ALA A 49 24.70 -20.87 -4.81
C ALA A 49 25.85 -21.71 -4.22
N GLU A 50 26.88 -21.06 -3.67
CA GLU A 50 27.98 -21.71 -2.94
C GLU A 50 27.60 -22.06 -1.50
N GLU A 51 26.58 -21.41 -0.92
CA GLU A 51 26.07 -21.73 0.41
C GLU A 51 25.28 -23.05 0.40
N ALA A 52 25.85 -24.09 1.00
CA ALA A 52 25.26 -25.43 1.02
C ALA A 52 24.05 -25.49 1.96
N VAL A 53 22.85 -25.29 1.42
CA VAL A 53 21.60 -25.51 2.16
C VAL A 53 21.49 -27.00 2.56
N PRO A 54 21.43 -27.35 3.85
CA PRO A 54 21.31 -28.74 4.28
C PRO A 54 19.94 -29.29 3.89
N ASP A 55 19.91 -30.46 3.24
CA ASP A 55 18.65 -31.15 2.92
C ASP A 55 17.95 -31.57 4.23
N PRO A 56 16.71 -31.12 4.48
CA PRO A 56 15.94 -31.55 5.66
C PRO A 56 15.51 -33.03 5.59
N GLY A 57 15.71 -33.70 4.45
CA GLY A 57 15.54 -35.14 4.26
C GLY A 57 14.11 -35.57 3.94
N GLU A 58 13.96 -36.80 3.44
CA GLU A 58 12.69 -37.33 2.90
C GLU A 58 11.51 -37.21 3.88
N ALA A 59 11.74 -37.38 5.19
CA ALA A 59 10.70 -37.28 6.21
C ALA A 59 10.09 -35.88 6.33
N PHE A 60 10.87 -34.82 6.07
CA PHE A 60 10.36 -33.45 6.00
C PHE A 60 9.49 -33.26 4.76
N TRP A 61 10.00 -33.67 3.59
CA TRP A 61 9.30 -33.54 2.31
C TRP A 61 8.01 -34.36 2.26
N ALA A 62 8.00 -35.57 2.82
CA ALA A 62 6.78 -36.39 2.94
C ALA A 62 5.70 -35.76 3.83
N ALA A 63 6.10 -34.96 4.83
CA ALA A 63 5.17 -34.24 5.71
C ALA A 63 4.72 -32.88 5.14
N LEU A 64 5.43 -32.32 4.15
CA LEU A 64 5.20 -30.98 3.63
C LEU A 64 3.78 -30.81 3.02
N PRO A 65 3.28 -31.69 2.11
CA PRO A 65 1.97 -31.51 1.50
C PRO A 65 0.83 -31.47 2.53
N GLY A 66 0.91 -32.33 3.57
CA GLY A 66 -0.09 -32.37 4.64
C GLY A 66 -0.11 -31.10 5.50
N ARG A 67 1.05 -30.48 5.73
CA ARG A 67 1.15 -29.18 6.41
C ARG A 67 0.55 -28.07 5.54
N VAL A 68 1.02 -27.93 4.30
CA VAL A 68 0.53 -26.91 3.36
C VAL A 68 -0.98 -27.01 3.17
N TYR A 69 -1.52 -28.22 2.95
CA TYR A 69 -2.95 -28.43 2.75
C TYR A 69 -3.78 -28.02 3.99
N ARG A 70 -3.35 -28.40 5.19
CA ARG A 70 -4.01 -28.00 6.44
C ARG A 70 -3.94 -26.50 6.64
N ASP A 71 -2.77 -25.90 6.48
CA ASP A 71 -2.54 -24.48 6.75
C ASP A 71 -3.35 -23.61 5.75
N VAL A 72 -3.46 -24.04 4.48
CA VAL A 72 -4.36 -23.45 3.46
C VAL A 72 -5.84 -23.64 3.84
N GLN A 73 -6.27 -24.81 4.31
CA GLN A 73 -7.64 -25.01 4.80
C GLN A 73 -7.96 -24.12 6.00
N GLU A 74 -7.06 -24.02 6.98
CA GLU A 74 -7.24 -23.14 8.14
C GLU A 74 -7.33 -21.67 7.72
N GLN A 75 -6.56 -21.24 6.72
CA GLN A 75 -6.64 -19.90 6.17
C GLN A 75 -7.99 -19.65 5.44
N GLN A 76 -8.46 -20.60 4.62
CA GLN A 76 -9.79 -20.51 3.99
C GLN A 76 -10.92 -20.49 5.03
N GLN A 77 -10.85 -21.31 6.08
CA GLN A 77 -11.85 -21.33 7.15
C GLN A 77 -11.83 -20.02 7.97
N ARG A 78 -10.65 -19.43 8.23
CA ARG A 78 -10.54 -18.13 8.90
C ARG A 78 -11.07 -16.98 8.05
N GLN A 79 -10.80 -16.98 6.73
CA GLN A 79 -11.39 -16.02 5.80
C GLN A 79 -12.93 -16.18 5.72
N GLY A 80 -13.43 -17.41 5.66
CA GLY A 80 -14.87 -17.70 5.71
C GLY A 80 -15.53 -17.32 7.04
N SER A 81 -14.79 -17.38 8.16
CA SER A 81 -15.30 -17.07 9.51
C SER A 81 -15.60 -15.58 9.76
N TRP A 82 -15.00 -14.67 8.98
CA TRP A 82 -15.31 -13.23 9.02
C TRP A 82 -16.19 -12.80 7.83
N GLY A 83 -16.73 -13.78 7.09
CA GLY A 83 -17.59 -13.55 5.97
C GLY A 83 -18.98 -13.05 6.37
N LEU A 84 -19.28 -11.79 6.03
CA LEU A 84 -20.49 -11.57 5.25
C LEU A 84 -20.47 -12.60 4.10
N PRO A 85 -21.57 -13.34 3.84
CA PRO A 85 -21.56 -14.35 2.80
C PRO A 85 -21.07 -13.72 1.49
N TRP A 86 -20.10 -14.35 0.84
CA TRP A 86 -19.47 -13.87 -0.40
C TRP A 86 -20.47 -13.39 -1.47
N ALA A 87 -21.66 -14.01 -1.49
CA ALA A 87 -22.80 -13.60 -2.30
C ALA A 87 -23.28 -12.16 -2.00
N LEU A 88 -23.33 -11.72 -0.73
CA LEU A 88 -23.65 -10.33 -0.36
C LEU A 88 -22.56 -9.35 -0.79
N ASP A 89 -21.27 -9.65 -0.67
CA ASP A 89 -20.23 -8.71 -1.15
C ASP A 89 -20.28 -8.56 -2.69
N ARG A 90 -20.59 -9.66 -3.40
CA ARG A 90 -20.85 -9.62 -4.86
C ARG A 90 -22.19 -8.95 -5.23
N PHE A 91 -23.22 -8.98 -4.38
CA PHE A 91 -24.52 -8.31 -4.61
C PHE A 91 -24.58 -6.85 -4.09
N LEU A 92 -23.73 -6.45 -3.13
CA LEU A 92 -23.65 -5.10 -2.56
C LEU A 92 -22.53 -4.24 -3.18
N ARG A 93 -21.77 -4.81 -4.14
CA ARG A 93 -20.97 -4.06 -5.12
C ARG A 93 -21.67 -3.78 -6.48
N PRO A 94 -22.98 -3.41 -6.61
CA PRO A 94 -23.44 -2.78 -7.83
C PRO A 94 -22.77 -1.40 -7.93
N ARG A 95 -21.92 -1.22 -8.94
CA ARG A 95 -21.24 0.06 -9.26
C ARG A 95 -22.19 1.28 -9.35
N TRP A 96 -23.49 1.02 -9.53
CA TRP A 96 -24.61 1.96 -9.58
C TRP A 96 -25.03 2.56 -8.23
N VAL A 97 -24.76 1.89 -7.10
CA VAL A 97 -25.18 2.39 -5.76
C VAL A 97 -24.26 3.50 -5.26
N VAL A 98 -22.96 3.39 -5.57
CA VAL A 98 -21.96 4.41 -5.21
C VAL A 98 -22.26 5.74 -5.92
N SER A 99 -22.61 5.70 -7.21
CA SER A 99 -22.99 6.92 -7.94
C SER A 99 -24.30 7.52 -7.42
N ALA A 100 -25.31 6.72 -7.07
CA ALA A 100 -26.55 7.21 -6.46
C ALA A 100 -26.31 7.88 -5.10
N ALA A 101 -25.44 7.32 -4.25
CA ALA A 101 -25.08 7.90 -2.96
C ALA A 101 -24.35 9.25 -3.11
N VAL A 102 -23.38 9.35 -4.03
CA VAL A 102 -22.67 10.60 -4.32
C VAL A 102 -23.62 11.66 -4.89
N VAL A 103 -24.51 11.30 -5.82
CA VAL A 103 -25.52 12.23 -6.36
C VAL A 103 -26.47 12.73 -5.28
N LEU A 104 -26.94 11.86 -4.38
CA LEU A 104 -27.77 12.27 -3.24
C LEU A 104 -27.04 13.19 -2.26
N LEU A 105 -25.76 12.93 -1.98
CA LEU A 105 -24.95 13.77 -1.09
C LEU A 105 -24.70 15.15 -1.71
N VAL A 106 -24.34 15.22 -2.99
CA VAL A 106 -24.20 16.48 -3.73
C VAL A 106 -25.53 17.25 -3.79
N ALA A 107 -26.65 16.56 -4.05
CA ALA A 107 -27.97 17.18 -4.05
C ALA A 107 -28.36 17.71 -2.65
N ALA A 108 -28.07 16.97 -1.58
CA ALA A 108 -28.31 17.39 -0.21
C ALA A 108 -27.46 18.61 0.19
N MET A 109 -26.17 18.64 -0.18
CA MET A 109 -25.31 19.80 0.04
C MET A 109 -25.79 21.01 -0.78
N ALA A 110 -26.10 20.84 -2.07
CA ALA A 110 -26.62 21.91 -2.90
C ALA A 110 -27.94 22.47 -2.35
N TRP A 111 -28.86 21.60 -1.89
CA TRP A 111 -30.09 21.99 -1.21
C TRP A 111 -29.82 22.77 0.08
N PHE A 112 -28.88 22.30 0.91
CA PHE A 112 -28.51 22.98 2.15
C PHE A 112 -27.96 24.39 1.92
N PHE A 113 -27.15 24.60 0.87
CA PHE A 113 -26.65 25.92 0.48
C PHE A 113 -27.69 26.82 -0.20
N THR A 114 -28.75 26.27 -0.81
CA THR A 114 -29.82 27.06 -1.42
C THR A 114 -30.99 27.36 -0.48
N LEU A 115 -31.06 26.75 0.70
CA LEU A 115 -32.01 27.17 1.72
C LEU A 115 -31.68 28.60 2.19
N PRO A 116 -32.57 29.59 1.99
CA PRO A 116 -32.32 30.96 2.42
C PRO A 116 -32.22 30.97 3.94
N SER A 117 -31.02 31.19 4.45
CA SER A 117 -30.77 31.27 5.89
C SER A 117 -31.65 32.38 6.47
N PRO A 118 -32.52 32.10 7.46
CA PRO A 118 -33.33 33.13 8.08
C PRO A 118 -32.41 34.06 8.88
N LEU A 119 -32.01 35.17 8.24
CA LEU A 119 -31.12 36.19 8.79
C LEU A 119 -31.73 36.79 10.06
N HIS A 120 -31.37 36.23 11.22
CA HIS A 120 -31.46 36.91 12.49
C HIS A 120 -30.44 38.05 12.49
N MET A 121 -30.89 39.24 12.11
CA MET A 121 -30.12 40.46 12.31
C MET A 121 -30.07 40.76 13.82
N ALA A 122 -28.97 40.38 14.46
CA ALA A 122 -28.61 40.87 15.78
C ALA A 122 -28.01 42.28 15.64
N GLU A 123 -28.60 43.24 16.33
CA GLU A 123 -28.14 44.63 16.37
C GLU A 123 -26.84 44.72 17.18
N VAL A 124 -25.79 45.33 16.61
CA VAL A 124 -24.45 45.39 17.22
C VAL A 124 -24.17 46.76 17.82
N GLY A 125 -23.87 46.79 19.12
CA GLY A 125 -23.32 47.95 19.83
C GLY A 125 -21.84 47.76 20.18
N SER A 126 -21.02 48.76 19.88
CA SER A 126 -19.61 48.93 20.33
C SER A 126 -19.53 49.27 21.84
N PRO A 127 -18.42 49.05 22.58
CA PRO A 127 -17.15 49.79 22.34
C PRO A 127 -15.77 49.19 22.78
N ASP A 128 -14.71 49.68 22.11
CA ASP A 128 -13.42 50.27 22.57
C ASP A 128 -12.52 49.72 23.72
N SER A 129 -11.21 50.09 23.62
CA SER A 129 -10.08 50.08 24.58
C SER A 129 -9.14 48.85 24.67
N GLY A 130 -7.86 49.07 25.04
CA GLY A 130 -6.78 48.06 25.00
C GLY A 130 -5.52 48.40 25.85
N ALA A 131 -4.35 47.88 25.45
CA ALA A 131 -3.02 47.90 26.14
C ALA A 131 -2.85 46.87 27.30
N SER A 132 -1.67 46.47 27.78
CA SER A 132 -0.30 46.23 27.20
C SER A 132 0.55 45.47 28.26
N TYR A 133 1.63 44.78 27.87
CA TYR A 133 2.26 43.71 28.69
C TYR A 133 3.58 44.08 29.40
N GLU A 134 3.70 43.61 30.65
CA GLU A 134 4.90 43.39 31.51
C GLU A 134 4.54 42.17 32.40
N ASP A 135 5.40 41.29 32.94
CA ASP A 135 6.87 41.15 33.00
C ASP A 135 7.27 39.63 33.03
N MET A 136 8.53 39.28 33.30
CA MET A 136 9.11 37.91 33.35
C MET A 136 8.87 37.19 34.70
N VAL A 137 8.50 35.90 34.77
CA VAL A 137 9.25 34.62 34.61
C VAL A 137 10.41 34.38 35.61
N ASP A 138 10.16 33.50 36.59
CA ASP A 138 11.15 32.71 37.37
C ASP A 138 10.61 31.27 37.55
N PRO A 139 11.21 30.22 36.95
CA PRO A 139 10.67 28.87 37.00
C PRO A 139 11.28 28.02 38.14
N GLY A 140 10.51 27.88 39.22
CA GLY A 140 10.61 26.74 40.13
C GLY A 140 10.10 25.43 39.48
N PRO A 141 9.85 24.36 40.25
CA PRO A 141 9.22 23.15 39.71
C PRO A 141 7.83 23.50 39.15
N ILE A 142 7.68 23.36 37.83
CA ILE A 142 6.53 23.88 37.07
C ILE A 142 5.23 23.18 37.51
N GLU A 143 4.40 23.90 38.28
CA GLU A 143 3.04 23.47 38.57
C GLU A 143 2.18 23.68 37.31
N LEU A 144 1.68 22.58 36.72
CA LEU A 144 0.88 22.56 35.50
C LEU A 144 -0.48 23.31 35.61
N ALA A 145 -0.79 23.87 36.78
CA ALA A 145 -1.94 24.73 37.03
C ALA A 145 -1.64 26.24 36.85
N GLU A 146 -0.37 26.64 36.73
CA GLU A 146 0.06 28.04 36.55
C GLU A 146 0.59 28.38 35.13
N LEU A 147 0.68 27.42 34.20
CA LEU A 147 0.94 27.78 32.79
C LEU A 147 -0.21 28.63 32.25
N GLY A 148 0.10 29.86 31.84
CA GLY A 148 -0.88 30.74 31.24
C GLY A 148 -1.31 30.29 29.85
N ASP A 149 -2.52 30.69 29.44
CA ASP A 149 -3.07 30.49 28.08
C ASP A 149 -2.09 30.76 26.92
N PRO A 150 -1.20 31.78 26.92
CA PRO A 150 -0.25 31.97 25.81
C PRO A 150 0.83 30.88 25.71
N GLU A 151 1.27 30.31 26.83
CA GLU A 151 2.25 29.21 26.82
C GLU A 151 1.59 27.90 26.37
N LEU A 152 0.34 27.67 26.81
CA LEU A 152 -0.50 26.58 26.31
C LEU A 152 -0.76 26.70 24.80
N GLN A 153 -1.00 27.89 24.27
CA GLN A 153 -1.10 28.12 22.82
C GLN A 153 0.22 27.89 22.08
N SER A 154 1.38 28.17 22.70
CA SER A 154 2.68 27.85 22.10
C SER A 154 2.93 26.32 22.02
N LEU A 155 2.48 25.58 23.05
CA LEU A 155 2.49 24.12 23.08
C LEU A 155 1.52 23.52 22.07
N ASP A 156 0.31 24.06 21.93
CA ASP A 156 -0.68 23.62 20.96
C ASP A 156 -0.25 23.92 19.51
N ALA A 157 0.37 25.07 19.25
CA ALA A 157 0.95 25.41 17.96
C ALA A 157 2.12 24.47 17.58
N TRP A 158 2.96 24.08 18.54
CA TRP A 158 3.99 23.08 18.32
C TRP A 158 3.39 21.68 18.08
N ALA A 159 2.44 21.25 18.92
CA ALA A 159 1.82 19.93 18.84
C ALA A 159 1.00 19.75 17.55
N SER A 160 0.25 20.76 17.12
CA SER A 160 -0.50 20.76 15.85
C SER A 160 0.44 20.83 14.63
N GLY A 161 1.58 21.51 14.73
CA GLY A 161 2.63 21.47 13.72
C GLY A 161 3.22 20.06 13.54
N GLU A 162 3.61 19.41 14.64
CA GLU A 162 4.17 18.06 14.63
C GLU A 162 3.13 17.00 14.17
N LEU A 163 1.87 17.12 14.61
CA LEU A 163 0.77 16.30 14.12
C LEU A 163 0.50 16.49 12.63
N THR A 164 0.64 17.71 12.11
CA THR A 164 0.47 18.00 10.68
C THR A 164 1.64 17.44 9.86
N ALA A 165 2.87 17.44 10.40
CA ALA A 165 4.02 16.80 9.78
C ALA A 165 3.85 15.26 9.71
N LEU A 166 3.41 14.63 10.80
CA LEU A 166 3.09 13.20 10.85
C LEU A 166 1.91 12.84 9.95
N MET A 167 0.85 13.65 9.93
CA MET A 167 -0.29 13.46 9.03
C MET A 167 0.13 13.65 7.56
N GLY A 168 1.06 14.56 7.26
CA GLY A 168 1.68 14.71 5.94
C GLY A 168 2.40 13.45 5.49
N GLN A 169 3.22 12.84 6.37
CA GLN A 169 3.86 11.53 6.09
C GLN A 169 2.85 10.40 5.90
N ALA A 170 1.82 10.32 6.75
CA ALA A 170 0.75 9.33 6.59
C ALA A 170 -0.04 9.54 5.29
N THR A 171 -0.23 10.80 4.88
CA THR A 171 -0.88 11.14 3.60
C THR A 171 0.01 10.75 2.43
N ASP A 172 1.33 10.99 2.48
CA ASP A 172 2.27 10.59 1.44
C ASP A 172 2.37 9.04 1.31
N LEU A 173 2.30 8.32 2.43
CA LEU A 173 2.16 6.85 2.42
C LEU A 173 0.82 6.38 1.84
N LEU A 174 -0.26 7.14 2.00
CA LEU A 174 -1.56 6.85 1.37
C LEU A 174 -1.63 7.27 -0.12
N THR A 175 -0.86 8.27 -0.56
CA THR A 175 -0.88 8.77 -1.95
C THR A 175 0.20 8.20 -2.85
N ASN A 176 1.35 7.77 -2.28
CA ASN A 176 2.47 7.15 -3.01
C ASN A 176 2.82 5.73 -2.53
N GLY A 177 2.36 5.32 -1.33
CA GLY A 177 2.89 4.17 -0.59
C GLY A 177 1.99 2.93 -0.45
N GLN A 178 0.87 2.85 -1.17
CA GLN A 178 0.12 1.61 -1.37
C GLN A 178 0.05 1.36 -2.88
N ASP A 179 0.97 0.57 -3.45
CA ASP A 179 0.97 -0.89 -3.34
C ASP A 179 -0.42 -1.46 -3.65
N LEU A 180 -0.75 -1.40 -4.95
CA LEU A 180 -1.97 -1.94 -5.55
C LEU A 180 -2.18 -3.36 -5.04
N SER A 181 -3.35 -3.58 -4.42
CA SER A 181 -3.76 -4.92 -4.01
C SER A 181 -3.73 -5.86 -5.21
N ILE A 182 -3.57 -7.16 -4.96
CA ILE A 182 -3.62 -8.14 -6.05
C ILE A 182 -4.96 -8.03 -6.80
N ASP A 183 -6.03 -7.64 -6.11
CA ASP A 183 -7.35 -7.34 -6.69
C ASP A 183 -7.34 -6.12 -7.63
N ASP A 184 -6.56 -5.07 -7.36
CA ASP A 184 -6.44 -3.91 -8.27
C ASP A 184 -5.62 -4.27 -9.52
N LYS A 185 -4.53 -5.05 -9.37
CA LYS A 185 -3.78 -5.59 -10.52
C LYS A 185 -4.63 -6.53 -11.38
N LEU A 186 -5.56 -7.26 -10.76
CA LEU A 186 -6.54 -8.09 -11.47
C LEU A 186 -7.67 -7.26 -12.11
N ALA A 187 -7.98 -6.07 -11.57
CA ALA A 187 -8.97 -5.15 -12.13
C ALA A 187 -8.42 -4.31 -13.30
N GLU A 188 -7.09 -4.14 -13.38
CA GLU A 188 -6.41 -3.42 -14.47
C GLU A 188 -6.06 -4.31 -15.68
N LEU A 189 -6.18 -5.64 -15.56
CA LEU A 189 -6.13 -6.56 -16.70
C LEU A 189 -7.24 -6.25 -17.70
N ASN A 190 -6.86 -6.07 -18.96
CA ASN A 190 -7.80 -5.86 -20.05
C ASN A 190 -8.72 -7.10 -20.20
N THR A 191 -9.99 -6.91 -20.57
CA THR A 191 -10.91 -8.01 -20.91
C THR A 191 -10.31 -9.01 -21.89
N GLN A 192 -9.46 -8.54 -22.81
CA GLN A 192 -8.74 -9.39 -23.76
C GLN A 192 -7.67 -10.27 -23.10
N GLU A 193 -6.98 -9.78 -22.07
CA GLU A 193 -5.97 -10.55 -21.32
C GLU A 193 -6.65 -11.56 -20.39
N LEU A 194 -7.82 -11.20 -19.84
CA LEU A 194 -8.67 -12.09 -19.05
C LEU A 194 -9.24 -13.25 -19.90
N GLU A 195 -9.70 -12.99 -21.12
CA GLU A 195 -10.06 -14.06 -22.07
C GLU A 195 -8.85 -14.94 -22.44
N GLN A 196 -7.67 -14.34 -22.64
CA GLN A 196 -6.45 -15.09 -22.95
C GLN A 196 -6.01 -15.99 -21.78
N LEU A 197 -6.20 -15.55 -20.55
CA LEU A 197 -5.89 -16.32 -19.34
C LEU A 197 -6.93 -17.43 -19.11
N SER A 198 -8.21 -17.17 -19.39
CA SER A 198 -9.28 -18.19 -19.41
C SER A 198 -8.98 -19.31 -20.41
N ASN A 199 -8.71 -18.97 -21.67
CA ASN A 199 -8.45 -19.96 -22.72
C ASN A 199 -7.23 -20.84 -22.39
N LYS A 200 -6.21 -20.29 -21.70
CA LYS A 200 -5.06 -21.07 -21.22
C LYS A 200 -5.38 -22.00 -20.06
N LEU A 201 -6.33 -21.65 -19.20
CA LEU A 201 -6.78 -22.53 -18.12
C LEU A 201 -7.56 -23.71 -18.68
N ASP A 202 -8.44 -23.46 -19.65
CA ASP A 202 -9.20 -24.51 -20.36
C ASP A 202 -8.24 -25.46 -21.12
N GLU A 203 -7.21 -24.92 -21.79
CA GLU A 203 -6.16 -25.70 -22.47
C GLU A 203 -5.43 -26.66 -21.50
N TYR A 204 -5.14 -26.22 -20.27
CA TYR A 204 -4.52 -27.09 -19.25
C TYR A 204 -5.49 -28.09 -18.59
N GLU A 205 -6.80 -27.85 -18.61
CA GLU A 205 -7.80 -28.82 -18.12
C GLU A 205 -8.08 -29.94 -19.13
N GLU A 206 -7.89 -29.70 -20.43
CA GLU A 206 -7.98 -30.74 -21.48
C GLU A 206 -6.71 -31.61 -21.63
N GLU A 207 -5.55 -31.14 -21.16
CA GLU A 207 -4.27 -31.87 -21.23
C GLU A 207 -3.95 -32.75 -19.99
N GLY A 208 -4.78 -32.72 -18.94
CA GLY A 208 -4.55 -33.38 -17.64
C GLY A 208 -5.31 -34.69 -17.38
#